data_AF-D9UK62-F1
#
_entry.id   AF-D9UK62-F1
#
_cell.length_a   1.000
_cell.length_b   1.000
_cell.length_c   1.000
_cell.angle_alpha   90.00
_cell.angle_beta   90.00
_cell.angle_gamma   90.00
#
_symmetry.space_group_name_H-M   'P 1'
#
loop_
_entity.id
_entity.type
_entity.pdbx_description
1 polymer ?
#
loop_
_entity_poly.entity_id
_entity_poly.type
_entity_poly.pdbx_seq_one_letter_code
_entity_poly.pdbx_strand_id
1 'polypeptide(L)'
;MPMIVDPSAPHVTPPAVVTSPDGWLTAAVDGAHAGVWLRYQATHAPALPGASTVRKVRIVRQDPGASAPAPVRSADPAWAVEGAGLAYDHEAPLGAAVVYAATPQFANGTWGPTSSLSVPVPAPAAGAVRDLWIKSLDEPGLSLAVTYASRDGQTSSGRQETASRSASPFTAVAYDTASAPAETVKVDVLAADIARFRDLIRSGVLLAQVRPGYQIPDRYFVPGDVSEQPTGRLGSTGGYTVSFDIVPIERPDTADAPLAVPGWSYDTLAAQFATYDAVAASYPTYLALASNGAI
;
A
#
# COMPACT_ATOMS: atom_id res chain seq x y z
N MET A 1 -37.52 -11.55 -9.99
CA MET A 1 -37.65 -10.09 -9.84
C MET A 1 -36.83 -9.45 -10.95
N PRO A 2 -37.39 -8.61 -11.82
CA PRO A 2 -36.60 -7.96 -12.87
C PRO A 2 -35.69 -6.89 -12.24
N MET A 3 -34.42 -6.90 -12.64
CA MET A 3 -33.42 -5.91 -12.26
C MET A 3 -33.78 -4.57 -12.91
N ILE A 4 -34.15 -3.58 -12.09
CA ILE A 4 -34.39 -2.20 -12.53
C ILE A 4 -33.02 -1.50 -12.50
N VAL A 5 -32.45 -1.26 -13.68
CA VAL A 5 -31.24 -0.43 -13.84
C VAL A 5 -31.72 1.02 -13.91
N ASP A 6 -31.25 1.87 -13.00
CA ASP A 6 -31.47 3.32 -13.03
C ASP A 6 -30.45 3.96 -14.00
N PRO A 7 -30.87 4.44 -15.19
CA PRO A 7 -29.97 5.05 -16.17
C PRO A 7 -29.51 6.46 -15.76
N SER A 8 -30.03 7.01 -14.67
CA SER A 8 -29.61 8.31 -14.11
C SER A 8 -28.62 8.18 -12.95
N ALA A 9 -28.35 6.96 -12.49
CA ALA A 9 -27.28 6.71 -11.53
C ALA A 9 -25.93 7.11 -12.18
N PRO A 10 -25.08 7.89 -11.49
CA PRO A 10 -23.76 8.22 -12.01
C PRO A 10 -23.02 6.92 -12.33
N HIS A 11 -22.56 6.79 -13.58
CA HIS A 11 -21.72 5.67 -13.98
C HIS A 11 -20.53 5.61 -13.03
N VAL A 12 -20.31 4.45 -12.39
CA VAL A 12 -19.05 4.17 -11.71
C VAL A 12 -17.98 4.23 -12.80
N THR A 13 -17.15 5.27 -12.81
CA THR A 13 -15.99 5.34 -13.71
C THR A 13 -15.11 4.13 -13.36
N PRO A 14 -14.93 3.16 -14.29
CA PRO A 14 -14.00 2.07 -14.05
C PRO A 14 -12.63 2.67 -13.70
N PRO A 15 -11.86 2.08 -12.78
CA PRO A 15 -10.51 2.55 -12.53
C PRO A 15 -9.77 2.62 -13.87
N ALA A 16 -8.96 3.66 -14.06
CA ALA A 16 -8.19 3.81 -15.29
C ALA A 16 -7.24 2.60 -15.41
N VAL A 17 -7.66 1.60 -16.20
CA VAL A 17 -6.84 0.42 -16.48
C VAL A 17 -5.79 0.87 -17.49
N VAL A 18 -4.52 0.66 -17.13
CA VAL A 18 -3.39 0.92 -18.01
C VAL A 18 -2.77 -0.41 -18.37
N THR A 19 -2.49 -0.62 -19.65
CA THR A 19 -1.78 -1.80 -20.14
C THR A 19 -0.48 -1.36 -20.81
N SER A 20 0.59 -2.13 -20.59
CA SER A 20 1.89 -1.92 -21.21
C SER A 20 1.80 -2.03 -22.75
N PRO A 21 2.72 -1.41 -23.50
CA PRO A 21 2.70 -1.47 -24.96
C PRO A 21 2.81 -2.88 -25.56
N ASP A 22 3.43 -3.81 -24.84
CA ASP A 22 3.54 -5.23 -25.23
C ASP A 22 2.29 -6.06 -24.86
N GLY A 23 1.35 -5.49 -24.10
CA GLY A 23 0.11 -6.15 -23.68
C GLY A 23 0.23 -7.07 -22.47
N TRP A 24 1.41 -7.24 -21.87
CA TRP A 24 1.62 -8.25 -20.82
C TRP A 24 1.37 -7.76 -19.40
N LEU A 25 1.67 -6.49 -19.09
CA LEU A 25 1.46 -5.91 -17.77
C LEU A 25 0.23 -5.00 -17.81
N THR A 26 -0.68 -5.17 -16.86
CA THR A 26 -1.87 -4.34 -16.67
C THR A 26 -1.89 -3.82 -15.24
N ALA A 27 -2.27 -2.57 -15.06
CA ALA A 27 -2.45 -1.94 -13.75
C ALA A 27 -3.83 -1.29 -13.64
N ALA A 28 -4.43 -1.33 -12.46
CA ALA A 28 -5.63 -0.58 -12.12
C ALA A 28 -5.52 0.01 -10.72
N VAL A 29 -5.90 1.27 -10.56
CA VAL A 29 -5.85 1.96 -9.26
C VAL A 29 -7.04 1.54 -8.41
N ASP A 30 -6.78 1.06 -7.20
CA ASP A 30 -7.79 0.95 -6.14
C ASP A 30 -7.84 2.28 -5.37
N GLY A 31 -8.76 3.16 -5.78
CA GLY A 31 -8.97 4.44 -5.11
C GLY A 31 -9.51 4.32 -3.68
N ALA A 32 -10.14 3.20 -3.32
CA ALA A 32 -10.73 3.01 -2.00
C ALA A 32 -9.70 2.70 -0.92
N HIS A 33 -8.56 2.12 -1.29
CA HIS A 33 -7.44 1.81 -0.38
C HIS A 33 -6.12 2.50 -0.77
N ALA A 34 -6.18 3.35 -1.80
CA ALA A 34 -5.03 4.02 -2.41
C ALA A 34 -3.90 3.02 -2.77
N GLY A 35 -4.27 1.89 -3.36
CA GLY A 35 -3.34 0.87 -3.84
C GLY A 35 -3.45 0.65 -5.36
N VAL A 36 -2.67 -0.29 -5.88
CA VAL A 36 -2.64 -0.61 -7.32
C VAL A 36 -2.71 -2.12 -7.51
N TRP A 37 -3.73 -2.56 -8.24
CA TRP A 37 -3.81 -3.90 -8.78
C TRP A 37 -2.86 -4.04 -9.97
N LEU A 38 -2.11 -5.13 -10.01
CA LEU A 38 -1.13 -5.43 -11.06
C LEU A 38 -1.31 -6.84 -11.56
N ARG A 39 -1.38 -7.00 -12.87
CA ARG A 39 -1.53 -8.29 -13.53
C ARG A 39 -0.52 -8.43 -14.65
N TYR A 40 0.25 -9.52 -14.59
CA TYR A 40 1.10 -9.95 -15.66
C TYR A 40 0.46 -11.13 -16.40
N GLN A 41 0.41 -11.12 -17.73
CA GLN A 41 -0.17 -12.18 -18.55
C GLN A 41 0.68 -12.43 -19.80
N ALA A 42 1.62 -13.38 -19.72
CA ALA A 42 2.52 -13.73 -20.82
C ALA A 42 1.82 -14.37 -22.03
N THR A 43 0.59 -14.88 -21.84
CA THR A 43 -0.21 -15.52 -22.90
C THR A 43 -1.07 -14.52 -23.68
N HIS A 44 -1.15 -13.26 -23.25
CA HIS A 44 -1.88 -12.22 -23.98
C HIS A 44 -1.20 -11.92 -25.32
N ALA A 45 -1.97 -11.66 -26.36
CA ALA A 45 -1.41 -11.44 -27.70
C ALA A 45 -0.75 -10.04 -27.82
N PRO A 46 0.48 -9.93 -28.37
CA PRO A 46 1.33 -11.02 -28.84
C PRO A 46 1.93 -11.82 -27.68
N ALA A 47 1.78 -13.15 -27.68
CA ALA A 47 2.25 -13.97 -26.58
C ALA A 47 3.78 -13.93 -26.47
N LEU A 48 4.29 -13.89 -25.24
CA LEU A 48 5.71 -13.99 -24.96
C LEU A 48 6.23 -15.36 -25.46
N PRO A 49 7.34 -15.41 -26.22
CA PRO A 49 8.00 -16.68 -26.53
C PRO A 49 8.35 -17.45 -25.25
N GLY A 50 7.84 -18.67 -25.12
CA GLY A 50 8.01 -19.47 -23.91
C GLY A 50 7.03 -19.15 -22.77
N ALA A 51 5.92 -18.45 -23.02
CA ALA A 51 4.92 -18.12 -22.00
C ALA A 51 4.51 -19.31 -21.10
N SER A 52 4.40 -20.52 -21.66
CA SER A 52 4.05 -21.75 -20.92
C SER A 52 5.12 -22.22 -19.92
N THR A 53 6.35 -21.74 -20.06
CA THR A 53 7.45 -22.06 -19.14
C THR A 53 7.63 -21.00 -18.07
N VAL A 54 6.91 -19.88 -18.11
CA VAL A 54 6.91 -18.88 -17.03
C VAL A 54 6.40 -19.56 -15.74
N ARG A 55 7.09 -19.29 -14.63
CA ARG A 55 6.77 -19.83 -13.30
C ARG A 55 6.55 -18.75 -12.26
N LYS A 56 7.34 -17.69 -12.34
CA LYS A 56 7.25 -16.56 -11.42
C LYS A 56 7.32 -15.26 -12.20
N VAL A 57 6.84 -14.18 -11.59
CA VAL A 57 7.03 -12.82 -12.07
C VAL A 57 7.52 -11.97 -10.91
N ARG A 58 8.59 -11.23 -11.15
CA ARG A 58 9.00 -10.15 -10.24
C ARG A 58 8.41 -8.86 -10.76
N ILE A 59 7.73 -8.11 -9.90
CA ILE A 59 7.25 -6.78 -10.23
C ILE A 59 7.94 -5.79 -9.31
N VAL A 60 8.59 -4.80 -9.91
CA VAL A 60 9.21 -3.69 -9.19
C VAL A 60 8.50 -2.39 -9.56
N ARG A 61 8.58 -1.44 -8.64
CA ARG A 61 8.04 -0.10 -8.72
C ARG A 61 9.18 0.90 -8.70
N GLN A 62 9.21 1.79 -9.68
CA GLN A 62 10.09 2.95 -9.67
C GLN A 62 9.32 4.16 -9.16
N ASP A 63 9.65 4.57 -7.94
CA ASP A 63 9.07 5.75 -7.30
C ASP A 63 9.72 7.04 -7.85
N PRO A 64 8.96 8.14 -7.97
CA PRO A 64 9.50 9.42 -8.40
C PRO A 64 10.65 9.90 -7.50
N GLY A 65 11.82 10.15 -8.10
CA GLY A 65 13.01 10.62 -7.38
C GLY A 65 13.76 9.54 -6.59
N ALA A 66 13.26 8.30 -6.53
CA ALA A 66 13.99 7.20 -5.92
C ALA A 66 15.19 6.77 -6.78
N SER A 67 16.32 6.47 -6.14
CA SER A 67 17.55 6.06 -6.82
C SER A 67 17.53 4.62 -7.34
N ALA A 68 16.62 3.79 -6.82
CA ALA A 68 16.46 2.40 -7.22
C ALA A 68 14.98 1.98 -7.20
N PRO A 69 14.58 1.00 -8.03
CA PRO A 69 13.25 0.40 -7.95
C PRO A 69 13.04 -0.34 -6.63
N ALA A 70 11.86 -0.19 -6.04
CA ALA A 70 11.40 -0.96 -4.90
C ALA A 70 10.59 -2.19 -5.36
N PRO A 71 10.81 -3.39 -4.82
CA PRO A 71 9.96 -4.54 -5.12
C PRO A 71 8.52 -4.32 -4.64
N VAL A 72 7.53 -4.70 -5.45
CA VAL A 72 6.13 -4.77 -4.99
C VAL A 72 6.02 -5.94 -4.02
N ARG A 73 5.51 -5.70 -2.80
CA ARG A 73 5.51 -6.69 -1.69
C ARG A 73 4.98 -8.06 -2.13
N SER A 74 3.80 -8.08 -2.74
CA SER A 74 3.15 -9.31 -3.19
C SER A 74 3.76 -9.94 -4.46
N ALA A 75 4.83 -9.37 -5.01
CA ALA A 75 5.47 -9.83 -6.25
C ALA A 75 7.00 -9.75 -6.23
N ASP A 76 7.62 -10.17 -5.12
CA ASP A 76 9.07 -10.31 -5.01
C ASP A 76 9.54 -11.72 -4.58
N PRO A 77 9.51 -12.69 -5.50
CA PRO A 77 8.71 -12.79 -6.73
C PRO A 77 7.35 -13.48 -6.50
N ALA A 78 6.32 -13.12 -7.28
CA ALA A 78 5.02 -13.80 -7.28
C ALA A 78 5.00 -15.06 -8.15
N TRP A 79 4.15 -16.03 -7.82
CA TRP A 79 3.85 -17.15 -8.71
C TRP A 79 3.04 -16.69 -9.93
N ALA A 80 3.38 -17.24 -11.10
CA ALA A 80 2.70 -16.99 -12.36
C ALA A 80 2.05 -18.29 -12.87
N VAL A 81 0.84 -18.58 -12.39
CA VAL A 81 0.08 -19.78 -12.76
C VAL A 81 -0.35 -19.65 -14.22
N GLU A 82 0.00 -20.65 -15.04
CA GLU A 82 -0.26 -20.64 -16.49
C GLU A 82 0.31 -19.41 -17.24
N GLY A 83 1.38 -18.83 -16.71
CA GLY A 83 2.01 -17.63 -17.27
C GLY A 83 1.28 -16.33 -16.92
N ALA A 84 0.31 -16.37 -16.00
CA ALA A 84 -0.35 -15.20 -15.44
C ALA A 84 -0.02 -15.03 -13.95
N GLY A 85 0.46 -13.84 -13.58
CA GLY A 85 0.76 -13.47 -12.19
C GLY A 85 -0.07 -12.28 -11.75
N LEU A 86 -0.42 -12.25 -10.48
CA LEU A 86 -1.19 -11.16 -9.87
C LEU A 86 -0.40 -10.59 -8.69
N ALA A 87 -0.48 -9.27 -8.55
CA ALA A 87 0.08 -8.56 -7.41
C ALA A 87 -0.86 -7.41 -7.02
N TYR A 88 -0.77 -7.02 -5.76
CA TYR A 88 -1.39 -5.83 -5.22
C TYR A 88 -0.33 -4.99 -4.54
N ASP A 89 -0.18 -3.76 -5.01
CA ASP A 89 0.74 -2.81 -4.45
C ASP A 89 0.00 -1.84 -3.52
N HIS A 90 0.10 -2.13 -2.23
CA HIS A 90 -0.50 -1.33 -1.18
C HIS A 90 0.37 -0.13 -0.77
N GLU A 91 1.62 -0.10 -1.21
CA GLU A 91 2.64 0.83 -0.72
C GLU A 91 2.97 1.93 -1.73
N ALA A 92 2.18 2.05 -2.82
CA ALA A 92 2.46 3.00 -3.89
C ALA A 92 2.40 4.46 -3.37
N PRO A 93 3.36 5.33 -3.74
CA PRO A 93 3.37 6.71 -3.28
C PRO A 93 2.14 7.47 -3.81
N LEU A 94 1.52 8.26 -2.94
CA LEU A 94 0.31 9.00 -3.28
C LEU A 94 0.63 10.20 -4.17
N GLY A 95 -0.28 10.54 -5.08
CA GLY A 95 -0.25 11.79 -5.84
C GLY A 95 0.85 11.88 -6.88
N ALA A 96 1.47 10.76 -7.25
CA ALA A 96 2.59 10.73 -8.17
C ALA A 96 2.42 9.62 -9.22
N ALA A 97 3.05 9.82 -10.39
CA ALA A 97 3.10 8.80 -11.43
C ALA A 97 4.18 7.78 -11.10
N VAL A 98 3.77 6.53 -11.03
CA VAL A 98 4.61 5.40 -10.66
C VAL A 98 4.85 4.53 -11.88
N VAL A 99 6.10 4.13 -12.12
CA VAL A 99 6.43 3.19 -13.19
C VAL A 99 6.56 1.79 -12.63
N TYR A 100 5.76 0.85 -13.14
CA TYR A 100 5.89 -0.56 -12.81
C TYR A 100 6.64 -1.30 -13.91
N ALA A 101 7.47 -2.25 -13.51
CA ALA A 101 8.20 -3.13 -14.40
C ALA A 101 8.08 -4.57 -13.94
N ALA A 102 7.63 -5.45 -14.83
CA ALA A 102 7.44 -6.87 -14.58
C ALA A 102 8.44 -7.68 -15.40
N THR A 103 9.18 -8.57 -14.73
CA THR A 103 10.14 -9.48 -15.36
C THR A 103 9.75 -10.92 -15.04
N PRO A 104 9.43 -11.76 -16.05
CA PRO A 104 9.08 -13.15 -15.82
C PRO A 104 10.35 -13.98 -15.56
N GLN A 105 10.22 -14.99 -14.71
CA GLN A 105 11.20 -16.06 -14.54
C GLN A 105 10.66 -17.34 -15.16
N PHE A 106 11.43 -17.91 -16.09
CA PHE A 106 11.12 -19.18 -16.73
C PHE A 106 11.46 -20.38 -15.83
N ALA A 107 10.96 -21.56 -16.18
CA ALA A 107 11.12 -22.80 -15.40
C ALA A 107 12.59 -23.25 -15.24
N ASN A 108 13.48 -22.80 -16.13
CA ASN A 108 14.93 -23.02 -16.04
C ASN A 108 15.64 -22.01 -15.11
N GLY A 109 14.91 -21.10 -14.46
CA GLY A 109 15.43 -20.06 -13.58
C GLY A 109 15.90 -18.78 -14.28
N THR A 110 15.97 -18.76 -15.62
CA THR A 110 16.37 -17.57 -16.38
C THR A 110 15.28 -16.51 -16.39
N TRP A 111 15.70 -15.25 -16.45
CA TRP A 111 14.81 -14.10 -16.56
C TRP A 111 14.51 -13.76 -18.03
N GLY A 112 13.25 -13.43 -18.31
CA GLY A 112 12.79 -13.00 -19.63
C GLY A 112 12.82 -11.48 -19.81
N PRO A 113 12.21 -10.98 -20.90
CA PRO A 113 12.11 -9.55 -21.16
C PRO A 113 11.21 -8.84 -20.15
N THR A 114 11.51 -7.57 -19.88
CA THR A 114 10.74 -6.74 -18.95
C THR A 114 9.63 -5.99 -19.69
N SER A 115 8.42 -6.08 -19.13
CA SER A 115 7.25 -5.28 -19.54
C SER A 115 7.06 -4.12 -18.56
N SER A 116 6.68 -2.93 -19.04
CA SER A 116 6.50 -1.77 -18.18
C SER A 116 5.33 -0.88 -18.55
N LEU A 117 4.80 -0.19 -17.55
CA LEU A 117 3.74 0.82 -17.69
C LEU A 117 3.93 1.91 -16.63
N SER A 118 3.22 3.02 -16.80
CA SER A 118 3.14 4.09 -15.79
C SER A 118 1.67 4.31 -15.39
N VAL A 119 1.42 4.49 -14.09
CA VAL A 119 0.10 4.78 -13.56
C VAL A 119 0.18 5.88 -12.50
N PRO A 120 -0.68 6.92 -12.56
CA PRO A 120 -0.78 7.90 -11.50
C PRO A 120 -1.61 7.34 -10.34
N VAL A 121 -1.05 7.33 -9.14
CA VAL A 121 -1.80 7.02 -7.92
C VAL A 121 -2.39 8.34 -7.38
N PRO A 122 -3.71 8.47 -7.22
CA PRO A 122 -4.31 9.71 -6.75
C PRO A 122 -3.91 10.01 -5.31
N ALA A 123 -3.73 11.28 -4.98
CA ALA A 123 -3.64 11.75 -3.60
C ALA A 123 -4.94 12.45 -3.20
N PRO A 124 -5.23 12.49 -1.89
CA PRO A 124 -6.24 13.40 -1.35
C PRO A 124 -6.01 14.85 -1.80
N ALA A 125 -7.08 15.60 -2.02
CA ALA A 125 -7.00 17.02 -2.35
C ALA A 125 -6.34 17.82 -1.22
N ALA A 126 -5.75 18.97 -1.56
CA ALA A 126 -5.10 19.84 -0.58
C ALA A 126 -6.09 20.30 0.50
N GLY A 127 -5.77 20.10 1.79
CA GLY A 127 -6.62 20.48 2.90
C GLY A 127 -7.94 19.70 2.99
N ALA A 128 -8.04 18.56 2.30
CA ALA A 128 -9.18 17.67 2.43
C ALA A 128 -9.22 17.02 3.81
N VAL A 129 -10.43 16.73 4.28
CA VAL A 129 -10.65 15.77 5.38
C VAL A 129 -10.15 14.41 4.89
N ARG A 130 -9.47 13.62 5.75
CA ARG A 130 -8.85 12.33 5.39
C ARG A 130 -7.63 12.42 4.45
N ASP A 131 -6.65 13.23 4.83
CA ASP A 131 -5.42 13.52 4.08
C ASP A 131 -4.17 12.74 4.52
N LEU A 132 -4.25 11.97 5.61
CA LEU A 132 -3.26 10.97 6.02
C LEU A 132 -3.83 9.56 5.86
N TRP A 133 -3.16 8.74 5.05
CA TRP A 133 -3.39 7.31 4.99
C TRP A 133 -2.54 6.61 6.04
N ILE A 134 -3.19 5.78 6.88
CA ILE A 134 -2.53 4.81 7.73
C ILE A 134 -2.89 3.44 7.17
N LYS A 135 -1.88 2.71 6.73
CA LYS A 135 -2.02 1.45 6.01
C LYS A 135 -1.39 0.32 6.78
N SER A 136 -2.14 -0.75 7.01
CA SER A 136 -1.55 -1.99 7.53
C SER A 136 -0.89 -2.76 6.38
N LEU A 137 0.33 -3.23 6.60
CA LEU A 137 1.04 -4.05 5.62
C LEU A 137 0.55 -5.50 5.63
N ASP A 138 0.23 -6.01 6.82
CA ASP A 138 -0.19 -7.40 7.02
C ASP A 138 -1.68 -7.59 6.73
N GLU A 139 -2.49 -6.56 7.03
CA GLU A 139 -3.94 -6.56 6.83
C GLU A 139 -4.41 -5.33 6.04
N PRO A 140 -4.16 -5.26 4.71
CA PRO A 140 -4.51 -4.09 3.90
C PRO A 140 -5.96 -3.63 4.03
N GLY A 141 -6.88 -4.55 4.33
CA GLY A 141 -8.30 -4.26 4.60
C GLY A 141 -8.56 -3.38 5.83
N LEU A 142 -7.64 -3.27 6.78
CA LEU A 142 -7.79 -2.37 7.93
C LEU A 142 -7.43 -0.91 7.63
N SER A 143 -6.72 -0.67 6.51
CA SER A 143 -6.20 0.64 6.14
C SER A 143 -7.27 1.72 6.10
N LEU A 144 -6.93 2.89 6.62
CA LEU A 144 -7.88 3.98 6.80
C LEU A 144 -7.23 5.34 6.46
N ALA A 145 -8.00 6.19 5.80
CA ALA A 145 -7.67 7.59 5.64
C ALA A 145 -8.28 8.41 6.79
N VAL A 146 -7.43 9.13 7.52
CA VAL A 146 -7.78 9.94 8.69
C VAL A 146 -7.35 11.38 8.48
N THR A 147 -7.98 12.32 9.19
CA THR A 147 -7.61 13.74 9.08
C THR A 147 -6.36 14.00 9.89
N TYR A 148 -5.33 14.52 9.24
CA TYR A 148 -4.07 14.87 9.86
C TYR A 148 -4.19 16.22 10.57
N ALA A 149 -4.04 16.22 11.89
CA ALA A 149 -4.16 17.41 12.73
C ALA A 149 -2.82 17.84 13.37
N SER A 150 -1.75 17.07 13.18
CA SER A 150 -0.43 17.35 13.76
C SER A 150 0.16 18.66 13.24
N ARG A 151 0.70 19.47 14.16
CA ARG A 151 1.50 20.68 13.86
C ARG A 151 2.77 20.75 14.71
N ASP A 152 3.08 19.68 15.43
CA ASP A 152 4.06 19.68 16.53
C ASP A 152 5.52 19.57 16.02
N GLY A 153 5.69 19.41 14.71
CA GLY A 153 6.99 19.32 14.05
C GLY A 153 7.66 17.95 14.22
N GLN A 154 8.83 17.78 13.64
CA GLN A 154 9.61 16.54 13.74
C GLN A 154 10.84 16.77 14.61
N THR A 155 11.25 15.72 15.33
CA THR A 155 12.47 15.74 16.14
C THR A 155 13.40 14.59 15.74
N SER A 156 14.70 14.87 15.64
CA SER A 156 15.73 13.88 15.39
C SER A 156 16.68 13.85 16.58
N SER A 157 16.71 12.74 17.29
CA SER A 157 17.63 12.56 18.42
C SER A 157 19.02 12.27 17.89
N GLY A 158 19.99 13.11 18.27
CA GLY A 158 21.41 12.90 18.00
C GLY A 158 22.02 11.96 19.05
N ARG A 159 22.98 11.13 18.64
CA ARG A 159 23.80 10.35 19.57
C ARG A 159 25.16 11.04 19.69
N GLN A 160 25.45 11.56 20.88
CA GLN A 160 26.71 12.23 21.18
C GLN A 160 27.29 11.65 22.47
N GLU A 161 28.59 11.40 22.46
CA GLU A 161 29.38 11.04 23.63
C GLU A 161 30.43 12.14 23.83
N THR A 162 30.55 12.62 25.06
CA THR A 162 31.39 13.78 25.38
C THR A 162 32.40 13.44 26.47
N ALA A 163 33.64 13.91 26.31
CA ALA A 163 34.70 13.76 27.30
C ALA A 163 35.45 15.08 27.53
N SER A 164 35.67 15.43 28.80
CA SER A 164 36.47 16.59 29.18
C SER A 164 37.94 16.40 28.77
N ARG A 165 38.58 17.46 28.26
CA ARG A 165 40.01 17.45 27.92
C ARG A 165 40.78 18.28 28.93
N SER A 166 41.81 17.67 29.52
CA SER A 166 42.70 18.38 30.45
C SER A 166 43.29 19.63 29.80
N ALA A 167 43.30 20.74 30.53
CA ALA A 167 43.81 22.04 30.10
C ALA A 167 43.15 22.63 28.83
N SER A 168 41.98 22.14 28.40
CA SER A 168 41.20 22.73 27.31
C SER A 168 39.87 23.25 27.83
N PRO A 169 39.43 24.45 27.40
CA PRO A 169 38.07 24.91 27.64
C PRO A 169 37.03 24.22 26.73
N PHE A 170 37.46 23.36 25.80
CA PHE A 170 36.61 22.67 24.84
C PHE A 170 36.53 21.16 25.14
N THR A 171 35.33 20.59 25.00
CA THR A 171 35.04 19.16 25.20
C THR A 171 35.36 18.36 23.95
N ALA A 172 35.89 17.14 24.11
CA ALA A 172 35.96 16.16 23.01
C ALA A 172 34.56 15.58 22.78
N VAL A 173 34.10 15.54 21.53
CA VAL A 173 32.80 14.96 21.18
C VAL A 173 32.99 13.88 20.13
N ALA A 174 32.49 12.68 20.41
CA ALA A 174 32.20 11.68 19.41
C ALA A 174 30.69 11.77 19.09
N TYR A 175 30.32 11.75 17.82
CA TYR A 175 28.93 11.85 17.41
C TYR A 175 28.62 10.85 16.30
N ASP A 176 27.38 10.41 16.26
CA ASP A 176 26.80 9.66 15.15
C ASP A 176 25.83 10.55 14.37
N THR A 177 25.36 10.07 13.22
CA THR A 177 24.26 10.67 12.47
C THR A 177 23.01 10.67 13.35
N ALA A 178 22.22 11.75 13.28
CA ALA A 178 20.97 11.81 14.00
C ALA A 178 20.00 10.72 13.52
N SER A 179 19.16 10.23 14.43
CA SER A 179 18.07 9.30 14.11
C SER A 179 17.08 9.90 13.10
N ALA A 180 16.37 9.02 12.39
CA ALA A 180 15.31 9.42 11.49
C ALA A 180 14.29 10.32 12.21
N PRO A 181 13.78 11.39 11.56
CA PRO A 181 12.85 12.32 12.21
C PRO A 181 11.57 11.61 12.71
N ALA A 182 11.39 11.60 14.01
CA ALA A 182 10.20 11.09 14.69
C ALA A 182 9.19 12.22 14.94
N GLU A 183 7.92 11.85 15.06
CA GLU A 183 6.82 12.80 15.23
C GLU A 183 5.71 12.21 16.09
N THR A 184 5.23 12.98 17.07
CA THR A 184 3.93 12.73 17.71
C THR A 184 2.83 13.24 16.79
N VAL A 185 2.05 12.32 16.25
CA VAL A 185 0.96 12.61 15.31
C VAL A 185 -0.36 12.69 16.06
N LYS A 186 -1.17 13.69 15.72
CA LYS A 186 -2.58 13.80 16.12
C LYS A 186 -3.47 13.65 14.90
N VAL A 187 -4.49 12.81 15.01
CA VAL A 187 -5.47 12.57 13.95
C VAL A 187 -6.89 12.67 14.48
N ASP A 188 -7.81 13.13 13.63
CA ASP A 188 -9.23 13.06 13.90
C ASP A 188 -9.85 11.85 13.18
N VAL A 189 -10.53 11.02 13.97
CA VAL A 189 -11.19 9.79 13.55
C VAL A 189 -12.69 9.93 13.78
N LEU A 190 -13.50 9.58 12.78
CA LEU A 190 -14.96 9.62 12.93
C LEU A 190 -15.44 8.54 13.89
N ALA A 191 -16.55 8.79 14.58
CA ALA A 191 -17.11 7.83 15.54
C ALA A 191 -17.46 6.48 14.91
N ALA A 192 -17.85 6.46 13.63
CA ALA A 192 -18.11 5.23 12.88
C ALA A 192 -16.84 4.42 12.56
N ASP A 193 -15.68 5.08 12.48
CA ASP A 193 -14.42 4.47 12.05
C ASP A 193 -13.51 4.08 13.24
N ILE A 194 -13.83 4.50 14.47
CA ILE A 194 -12.93 4.33 15.63
C ILE A 194 -12.64 2.86 15.97
N ALA A 195 -13.61 1.97 15.81
CA ALA A 195 -13.39 0.54 16.05
C ALA A 195 -12.35 -0.01 15.08
N ARG A 196 -12.53 0.27 13.79
CA ARG A 196 -11.57 -0.10 12.74
C ARG A 196 -10.20 0.54 12.96
N PHE A 197 -10.15 1.81 13.40
CA PHE A 197 -8.89 2.47 13.72
C PHE A 197 -8.15 1.77 14.87
N ARG A 198 -8.86 1.32 15.91
CA ARG A 198 -8.25 0.57 17.03
C ARG A 198 -7.70 -0.78 16.59
N ASP A 199 -8.33 -1.43 15.62
CA ASP A 199 -7.81 -2.67 15.05
C ASP A 199 -6.58 -2.38 14.17
N LEU A 200 -6.66 -1.35 13.32
CA LEU A 200 -5.55 -0.87 12.48
C LEU A 200 -4.31 -0.52 13.29
N ILE A 201 -4.44 0.29 14.36
CA ILE A 201 -3.28 0.73 15.15
C ILE A 201 -2.61 -0.43 15.92
N ARG A 202 -3.26 -1.60 15.99
CA ARG A 202 -2.73 -2.81 16.65
C ARG A 202 -2.28 -3.87 15.66
N SER A 203 -2.44 -3.67 14.36
CA SER A 203 -2.19 -4.68 13.33
C SER A 203 -0.72 -4.84 12.95
N GLY A 204 0.23 -4.46 13.82
CA GLY A 204 1.66 -4.59 13.56
C GLY A 204 2.28 -3.42 12.81
N VAL A 205 2.95 -3.70 11.68
CA VAL A 205 3.69 -2.68 10.93
C VAL A 205 2.74 -1.87 10.06
N LEU A 206 2.84 -0.55 10.20
CA LEU A 206 2.02 0.41 9.48
C LEU A 206 2.86 1.28 8.55
N LEU A 207 2.22 1.76 7.50
CA LEU A 207 2.73 2.74 6.56
C LEU A 207 1.86 4.00 6.66
N ALA A 208 2.49 5.12 7.02
CA ALA A 208 1.90 6.44 6.98
C ALA A 208 2.26 7.13 5.66
N GLN A 209 1.25 7.53 4.88
CA GLN A 209 1.43 8.29 3.64
C GLN A 209 0.53 9.51 3.64
N VAL A 210 1.10 10.63 3.22
CA VAL A 210 0.34 11.86 2.99
C VAL A 210 0.50 12.30 1.55
N ARG A 211 -0.26 13.32 1.15
CA ARG A 211 -0.03 13.96 -0.15
C ARG A 211 1.39 14.53 -0.23
N PRO A 212 2.08 14.44 -1.40
CA PRO A 212 3.44 14.97 -1.56
C PRO A 212 3.59 16.46 -1.23
N GLY A 213 2.51 17.23 -1.41
CA GLY A 213 2.49 18.67 -1.09
C GLY A 213 2.69 19.01 0.39
N TYR A 214 2.61 18.04 1.30
CA TYR A 214 2.91 18.25 2.73
C TYR A 214 4.40 18.13 3.06
N GLN A 215 5.23 17.73 2.09
CA GLN A 215 6.70 17.59 2.27
C GLN A 215 7.08 16.65 3.41
N ILE A 216 6.19 15.73 3.77
CA ILE A 216 6.42 14.66 4.73
C ILE A 216 6.61 13.38 3.90
N PRO A 217 7.73 12.67 4.05
CA PRO A 217 7.96 11.43 3.35
C PRO A 217 7.03 10.32 3.87
N ASP A 218 6.84 9.30 3.05
CA ASP A 218 6.20 8.05 3.46
C ASP A 218 7.05 7.37 4.55
N ARG A 219 6.41 6.90 5.61
CA ARG A 219 7.09 6.36 6.80
C ARG A 219 6.48 5.04 7.23
N TYR A 220 7.31 4.01 7.31
CA TYR A 220 6.97 2.77 8.02
C TYR A 220 7.16 2.99 9.51
N PHE A 221 6.28 2.46 10.34
CA PHE A 221 6.37 2.56 11.78
C PHE A 221 5.62 1.41 12.46
N VAL A 222 5.95 1.17 13.73
CA VAL A 222 5.14 0.33 14.62
C VAL A 222 4.58 1.27 15.69
N PRO A 223 3.26 1.32 15.89
CA PRO A 223 2.67 2.16 16.91
C PRO A 223 3.19 1.81 18.31
N GLY A 224 3.60 2.83 19.06
CA GLY A 224 3.90 2.73 20.48
C GLY A 224 2.66 3.00 21.32
N ASP A 225 2.77 3.96 22.23
CA ASP A 225 1.63 4.42 23.03
C ASP A 225 0.60 5.16 22.16
N VAL A 226 -0.68 4.87 22.40
CA VAL A 226 -1.81 5.48 21.71
C VAL A 226 -2.74 6.09 22.75
N SER A 227 -3.03 7.38 22.60
CA SER A 227 -3.98 8.10 23.45
C SER A 227 -5.21 8.51 22.64
N GLU A 228 -6.39 8.35 23.23
CA GLU A 228 -7.67 8.61 22.58
C GLU A 228 -8.49 9.58 23.43
N GLN A 229 -9.00 10.64 22.81
CA GLN A 229 -9.90 11.60 23.44
C GLN A 229 -11.19 11.74 22.61
N PRO A 230 -12.38 11.45 23.18
CA PRO A 230 -13.64 11.68 22.49
C PRO A 230 -13.81 13.16 22.14
N THR A 231 -14.22 13.44 20.91
CA THR A 231 -14.61 14.79 20.49
C THR A 231 -16.14 14.91 20.57
N GLY A 232 -16.63 16.08 20.99
CA GLY A 232 -18.07 16.35 21.14
C GLY A 232 -18.50 16.66 22.57
N ARG A 233 -19.82 16.75 22.79
CA ARG A 233 -20.41 17.02 24.11
C ARG A 233 -20.65 15.69 24.84
N LEU A 234 -20.69 15.75 26.17
CA LEU A 234 -21.07 14.59 27.00
C LEU A 234 -22.41 14.00 26.50
N GLY A 235 -22.41 12.73 26.09
CA GLY A 235 -23.58 12.03 25.53
C GLY A 235 -23.69 12.01 24.00
N SER A 236 -22.76 12.64 23.26
CA SER A 236 -22.68 12.58 21.79
C SER A 236 -21.23 12.62 21.33
N THR A 237 -20.70 11.50 20.82
CA THR A 237 -19.37 11.47 20.21
C THR A 237 -19.44 11.97 18.77
N GLY A 238 -18.89 13.16 18.53
CA GLY A 238 -18.66 13.69 17.17
C GLY A 238 -17.49 13.00 16.46
N GLY A 239 -16.69 12.23 17.20
CA GLY A 239 -15.50 11.52 16.74
C GLY A 239 -14.52 11.35 17.90
N TYR A 240 -13.25 11.17 17.55
CA TYR A 240 -12.14 11.00 18.48
C TYR A 240 -10.90 11.68 17.92
N THR A 241 -10.19 12.39 18.78
CA THR A 241 -8.81 12.81 18.49
C THR A 241 -7.89 11.75 19.07
N VAL A 242 -7.06 11.16 18.23
CA VAL A 242 -6.12 10.10 18.60
C VAL A 242 -4.71 10.62 18.42
N SER A 243 -3.85 10.40 19.41
CA SER A 243 -2.43 10.78 19.34
C SER A 243 -1.54 9.56 19.55
N PHE A 244 -0.50 9.44 18.72
CA PHE A 244 0.48 8.36 18.75
C PHE A 244 1.79 8.82 18.10
N ASP A 245 2.88 8.09 18.33
CA ASP A 245 4.18 8.42 17.76
C ASP A 245 4.44 7.64 16.47
N ILE A 246 4.94 8.35 15.46
CA ILE A 246 5.58 7.78 14.27
C ILE A 246 7.09 7.86 14.47
N VAL A 247 7.67 6.72 14.83
CA VAL A 247 9.13 6.52 14.80
C VAL A 247 9.45 5.73 13.54
N PRO A 248 10.09 6.34 12.53
CA PRO A 248 10.35 5.66 11.27
C PRO A 248 11.22 4.42 11.45
N ILE A 249 10.80 3.32 10.84
CA ILE A 249 11.60 2.10 10.69
C ILE A 249 11.93 1.88 9.22
N GLU A 250 12.89 1.01 8.96
CA GLU A 250 13.14 0.53 7.61
C GLU A 250 11.93 -0.21 7.06
N ARG A 251 11.75 -0.13 5.74
CA ARG A 251 10.73 -0.91 5.03
C ARG A 251 10.94 -2.40 5.32
N PRO A 252 9.93 -3.12 5.85
CA PRO A 252 10.07 -4.55 6.07
C PRO A 252 10.35 -5.29 4.76
N ASP A 253 11.16 -6.35 4.86
CA ASP A 253 11.49 -7.22 3.73
C ASP A 253 10.22 -7.71 3.02
N THR A 254 10.32 -7.84 1.70
CA THR A 254 9.24 -8.24 0.80
C THR A 254 9.42 -9.64 0.24
N ALA A 255 10.58 -10.26 0.49
CA ALA A 255 10.86 -11.60 0.01
C ALA A 255 9.75 -12.59 0.42
N ASP A 256 9.18 -13.26 -0.58
CA ASP A 256 8.12 -14.28 -0.43
C ASP A 256 6.84 -13.79 0.31
N ALA A 257 6.62 -12.47 0.38
CA ALA A 257 5.42 -11.94 1.02
C ALA A 257 4.15 -12.34 0.24
N PRO A 258 3.08 -12.76 0.94
CA PRO A 258 1.87 -13.24 0.28
C PRO A 258 1.13 -12.11 -0.45
N LEU A 259 0.29 -12.50 -1.40
CA LEU A 259 -0.71 -11.58 -1.95
C LEU A 259 -1.74 -11.26 -0.86
N ALA A 260 -1.72 -10.01 -0.39
CA ALA A 260 -2.69 -9.47 0.56
C ALA A 260 -3.48 -8.35 -0.13
N VAL A 261 -4.78 -8.57 -0.28
CA VAL A 261 -5.70 -7.65 -0.96
C VAL A 261 -6.76 -7.20 0.04
N PRO A 262 -7.09 -5.89 0.11
CA PRO A 262 -8.17 -5.41 0.95
C PRO A 262 -9.50 -6.13 0.68
N GLY A 263 -10.08 -6.71 1.74
CA GLY A 263 -11.42 -7.33 1.68
C GLY A 263 -11.49 -8.65 0.90
N TRP A 264 -10.36 -9.23 0.47
CA TRP A 264 -10.35 -10.48 -0.28
C TRP A 264 -9.47 -11.54 0.39
N SER A 265 -10.07 -12.66 0.72
CA SER A 265 -9.41 -13.81 1.34
C SER A 265 -10.21 -15.08 1.05
N TYR A 266 -9.63 -16.25 1.34
CA TYR A 266 -10.37 -17.52 1.26
C TYR A 266 -11.55 -17.56 2.25
N ASP A 267 -11.43 -16.92 3.41
CA ASP A 267 -12.53 -16.82 4.38
C ASP A 267 -13.66 -15.94 3.84
N THR A 268 -13.33 -14.82 3.19
CA THR A 268 -14.33 -14.00 2.49
C THR A 268 -15.01 -14.80 1.39
N LEU A 269 -14.25 -15.55 0.59
CA LEU A 269 -14.80 -16.40 -0.47
C LEU A 269 -15.75 -17.46 0.10
N ALA A 270 -15.36 -18.15 1.17
CA ALA A 270 -16.16 -19.17 1.83
C ALA A 270 -17.43 -18.59 2.49
N ALA A 271 -17.37 -17.35 2.98
CA ALA A 271 -18.54 -16.66 3.51
C ALA A 271 -19.51 -16.19 2.41
N GLN A 272 -19.00 -15.84 1.22
CA GLN A 272 -19.80 -15.36 0.09
C GLN A 272 -20.39 -16.51 -0.75
N PHE A 273 -19.68 -17.62 -0.88
CA PHE A 273 -20.04 -18.73 -1.76
C PHE A 273 -20.20 -20.03 -0.97
N ALA A 274 -21.41 -20.59 -0.98
CA ALA A 274 -21.71 -21.85 -0.31
C ALA A 274 -21.08 -23.09 -0.98
N THR A 275 -20.71 -23.00 -2.26
CA THR A 275 -20.18 -24.14 -3.04
C THR A 275 -19.10 -23.70 -4.03
N TYR A 276 -18.23 -24.64 -4.40
CA TYR A 276 -17.22 -24.43 -5.44
C TYR A 276 -17.85 -24.13 -6.81
N ASP A 277 -18.96 -24.79 -7.16
CA ASP A 277 -19.64 -24.56 -8.44
C ASP A 277 -20.13 -23.11 -8.57
N ALA A 278 -20.58 -22.50 -7.47
CA ALA A 278 -20.94 -21.08 -7.44
C ALA A 278 -19.72 -20.17 -7.66
N VAL A 279 -18.58 -20.51 -7.07
CA VAL A 279 -17.31 -19.79 -7.30
C VAL A 279 -16.89 -19.89 -8.76
N ALA A 280 -16.88 -21.11 -9.33
CA ALA A 280 -16.49 -21.34 -10.71
C ALA A 280 -17.44 -20.67 -11.72
N ALA A 281 -18.74 -20.57 -11.38
CA ALA A 281 -19.71 -19.83 -12.18
C ALA A 281 -19.49 -18.31 -12.13
N SER A 282 -19.04 -17.78 -10.99
CA SER A 282 -18.77 -16.35 -10.81
C SER A 282 -17.40 -15.91 -11.35
N TYR A 283 -16.40 -16.79 -11.32
CA TYR A 283 -15.04 -16.49 -11.76
C TYR A 283 -14.58 -17.52 -12.80
N PRO A 284 -14.70 -17.20 -14.10
CA PRO A 284 -14.35 -18.13 -15.18
C PRO A 284 -12.87 -18.50 -15.25
N THR A 285 -12.00 -17.73 -14.60
CA THR A 285 -10.55 -17.95 -14.57
C THR A 285 -10.00 -17.77 -13.17
N TYR A 286 -8.89 -18.44 -12.87
CA TYR A 286 -8.15 -18.24 -11.62
C TYR A 286 -7.76 -16.76 -11.42
N LEU A 287 -7.42 -16.07 -12.51
CA LEU A 287 -7.02 -14.67 -12.46
C LEU A 287 -8.16 -13.75 -12.03
N ALA A 288 -9.36 -13.96 -12.57
CA ALA A 288 -10.56 -13.24 -12.16
C ALA A 288 -10.91 -13.53 -10.70
N LEU A 289 -10.74 -14.79 -10.24
CA LEU A 289 -10.92 -15.14 -8.84
C LEU A 289 -9.90 -14.42 -7.94
N ALA A 290 -8.62 -14.45 -8.32
CA ALA A 290 -7.54 -13.88 -7.53
C ALA A 290 -7.62 -12.35 -7.44
N SER A 291 -8.16 -11.67 -8.46
CA SER A 291 -8.37 -10.23 -8.49
C SER A 291 -9.73 -9.79 -7.96
N ASN A 292 -10.59 -10.72 -7.51
CA ASN A 292 -12.01 -10.46 -7.25
C ASN A 292 -12.70 -9.73 -8.43
N GLY A 293 -12.31 -10.06 -9.67
CA GLY A 293 -12.79 -9.44 -10.90
C GLY A 293 -12.34 -8.00 -11.13
N ALA A 294 -11.40 -7.48 -10.33
CA ALA A 294 -10.94 -6.08 -10.44
C ALA A 294 -10.17 -5.81 -11.75
N ILE A 295 -9.40 -6.80 -12.23
CA ILE A 295 -8.60 -6.73 -13.47
C ILE A 295 -8.52 -8.05 -14.21
#